data_AF-A0AAP6ZWQ1-F1
#
_entry.id   AF-A0AAP6ZWQ1-F1
#
_cell.length_a   1.000
_cell.length_b   1.000
_cell.length_c   1.000
_cell.angle_alpha   90.00
_cell.angle_beta   90.00
_cell.angle_gamma   90.00
#
_symmetry.space_group_name_H-M   'P 1'
#
loop_
_entity.id
_entity.type
_entity.pdbx_description
1 polymer ?
#
loop_
_entity_poly.entity_id
_entity_poly.type
_entity_poly.pdbx_seq_one_letter_code
_entity_poly.pdbx_strand_id
1 'polypeptide(L)' 'MDWFTTIKRYYDMGIYKNDPKDSLYVGKFCEFGKITPEQFKEITGETYSAI' A
#
# COMPACT_ATOMS: atom_id res chain seq x y z
N MET A 1 4.64 4.19 15.15
CA MET A 1 4.46 4.88 13.86
C MET A 1 3.18 4.35 13.25
N ASP A 2 2.32 5.23 12.75
CA ASP A 2 1.12 4.83 12.01
C ASP A 2 1.52 4.58 10.54
N TRP A 3 1.75 3.30 10.21
CA TRP A 3 2.18 2.90 8.86
C TRP A 3 1.13 3.26 7.83
N PHE A 4 -0.14 3.06 8.16
CA PHE A 4 -1.26 3.42 7.31
C PHE A 4 -1.23 4.90 6.89
N THR A 5 -1.16 5.82 7.85
CA THR A 5 -1.10 7.27 7.58
C THR A 5 0.10 7.64 6.72
N THR A 6 1.26 7.03 6.99
CA THR A 6 2.49 7.26 6.22
C THR A 6 2.31 6.79 4.78
N ILE A 7 1.86 5.55 4.58
CA ILE A 7 1.71 4.95 3.25
C ILE A 7 0.62 5.69 2.45
N LYS A 8 -0.52 6.01 3.08
CA LYS A 8 -1.58 6.80 2.45
C LYS A 8 -1.07 8.14 1.96
N ARG A 9 -0.30 8.87 2.78
CA ARG A 9 0.29 10.16 2.40
C ARG A 9 1.24 10.02 1.21
N TYR A 10 2.12 9.02 1.23
CA TYR A 10 3.10 8.82 0.16
C TYR A 10 2.45 8.31 -1.13
N TYR A 11 1.35 7.55 -1.02
CA TYR A 11 0.53 7.16 -2.17
C TYR A 11 -0.19 8.37 -2.78
N ASP A 12 -0.79 9.24 -1.95
CA ASP A 12 -1.45 10.48 -2.38
C ASP A 12 -0.47 11.46 -3.06
N MET A 13 0.78 11.51 -2.57
CA MET A 13 1.88 12.24 -3.22
C MET A 13 2.38 11.59 -4.52
N GLY A 14 1.87 10.41 -4.88
CA GLY A 14 2.29 9.65 -6.05
C GLY A 14 3.66 8.97 -5.93
N ILE A 15 4.21 8.86 -4.72
CA ILE A 15 5.48 8.18 -4.45
C ILE A 15 5.27 6.67 -4.48
N TYR A 16 4.34 6.17 -3.65
CA TYR A 16 3.96 4.76 -3.70
C TYR A 16 3.03 4.47 -4.87
N LYS A 17 3.14 3.26 -5.41
CA LYS A 17 2.44 2.83 -6.62
C LYS A 17 1.54 1.64 -6.32
N ASN A 18 0.47 1.50 -7.07
CA ASN A 18 -0.36 0.30 -7.03
C ASN A 18 0.04 -0.76 -8.06
N ASP A 19 1.15 -0.54 -8.77
CA ASP A 19 1.65 -1.53 -9.72
C ASP A 19 2.57 -2.53 -9.00
N PRO A 20 2.31 -3.84 -9.09
CA PRO A 20 3.09 -4.87 -8.41
C PRO A 20 4.53 -5.01 -8.91
N LYS A 21 4.84 -4.51 -10.13
CA LYS A 21 6.20 -4.51 -10.68
C LYS A 21 7.02 -3.33 -10.16
N ASP A 22 6.37 -2.35 -9.54
CA ASP A 22 7.07 -1.20 -9.00
C ASP A 22 7.80 -1.55 -7.70
N SER A 23 9.00 -0.98 -7.52
CA SER A 23 9.74 -1.15 -6.28
C SER A 23 8.97 -0.60 -5.08
N LEU A 24 8.17 0.45 -5.32
CA LEU A 24 7.37 1.19 -4.36
C LEU A 24 5.90 0.72 -4.31
N TYR A 25 5.64 -0.54 -4.66
CA TYR A 25 4.32 -1.15 -4.59
C TYR A 25 3.74 -1.13 -3.17
N VAL A 26 2.53 -0.60 -3.00
CA VAL A 26 1.82 -0.52 -1.71
C VAL A 26 1.57 -1.92 -1.11
N GLY A 27 1.39 -2.95 -1.94
CA GLY A 27 1.07 -4.29 -1.47
C GLY A 27 2.20 -4.96 -0.70
N LYS A 28 3.45 -4.56 -0.92
CA LYS A 28 4.59 -5.05 -0.12
C LYS A 28 4.41 -4.73 1.35
N PHE A 29 3.83 -3.57 1.69
CA PHE A 29 3.56 -3.21 3.08
C PHE A 29 2.49 -4.11 3.71
N CYS A 30 1.58 -4.67 2.91
CA CYS A 30 0.64 -5.69 3.35
C CYS A 30 1.36 -7.03 3.62
N GLU A 31 2.28 -7.45 2.73
CA GLU A 31 3.12 -8.65 2.92
C GLU A 31 3.98 -8.57 4.18
N PHE A 32 4.57 -7.40 4.44
CA PHE A 32 5.39 -7.15 5.62
C PHE A 32 4.58 -6.94 6.91
N GLY A 33 3.24 -7.08 6.86
CA GLY A 33 2.35 -6.89 8.00
C GLY A 33 2.36 -5.47 8.56
N LYS A 34 2.70 -4.47 7.74
CA LYS A 34 2.68 -3.04 8.12
C LYS A 34 1.28 -2.44 7.99
N ILE A 35 0.51 -2.91 7.01
CA ILE A 35 -0.89 -2.58 6.81
C ILE A 35 -1.71 -3.86 6.59
N THR A 36 -3.01 -3.78 6.84
CA THR A 36 -3.95 -4.89 6.53
C THR A 36 -4.43 -4.83 5.07
N PRO A 37 -5.00 -5.92 4.53
CA PRO A 37 -5.64 -5.90 3.21
C PRO A 37 -6.75 -4.85 3.08
N GLU A 38 -7.46 -4.57 4.17
CA GLU A 38 -8.50 -3.53 4.22
C GLU A 38 -7.89 -2.13 4.11
N GLN A 39 -6.79 -1.89 4.81
CA GLN A 39 -6.04 -0.64 4.72
C GLN A 39 -5.40 -0.45 3.34
N PHE A 40 -4.87 -1.52 2.73
CA PHE A 40 -4.41 -1.48 1.34
C PHE A 40 -5.54 -1.02 0.42
N LYS A 41 -6.72 -1.65 0.53
CA LYS A 41 -7.90 -1.29 -0.27
C LYS A 41 -8.35 0.15 -0.03
N GLU A 42 -8.25 0.66 1.19
CA GLU A 42 -8.57 2.06 1.49
C GLU A 42 -7.56 3.05 0.87
N ILE A 43 -6.28 2.66 0.75
CA ILE A 43 -5.24 3.49 0.14
C ILE A 43 -5.37 3.48 -1.39
N THR A 44 -5.49 2.29 -1.99
CA THR A 44 -5.35 2.09 -3.43
C THR A 44 -6.68 2.00 -4.18
N GLY A 45 -7.77 1.69 -3.47
CA GLY A 45 -9.07 1.37 -4.05
C GLY A 45 -9.18 -0.07 -4.59
N GLU A 46 -8.09 -0.82 -4.60
CA GLU A 46 -8.05 -2.18 -5.17
C GLU A 46 -8.01 -3.24 -4.08
N THR A 47 -8.56 -4.42 -4.37
CA THR A 47 -8.44 -5.56 -3.45
C THR A 47 -7.00 -6.05 -3.47
N TYR A 48 -6.39 -6.16 -2.30
CA TYR A 48 -5.06 -6.73 -2.18
C TYR A 48 -5.04 -8.17 -2.74
N SER A 49 -4.34 -8.36 -3.84
CA SER A 49 -4.02 -9.69 -4.37
C SER A 49 -2.57 -9.98 -4.02
N ALA A 50 -2.37 -10.94 -3.12
CA ALA A 50 -1.04 -11.51 -2.93
C ALA A 50 -0.56 -12.09 -4.26
N ILE A 51 0.70 -11.80 -4.60
CA ILE A 51 1.35 -12.20 -5.85
C ILE A 51 2.24 -13.39 -5.59
#